data_AF-A0A8S3DW40-F1
#
_entry.id   AF-A0A8S3DW40-F1
#
_cell.length_a   1.000
_cell.length_b   1.000
_cell.length_c   1.000
_cell.angle_alpha   90.00
_cell.angle_beta   90.00
_cell.angle_gamma   90.00
#
_symmetry.space_group_name_H-M   'P 1'
#
loop_
_entity.id
_entity.type
_entity.pdbx_description
1 polymer ?
#
loop_
_entity_poly.entity_id
_entity_poly.type
_entity_poly.pdbx_seq_one_letter_code
_entity_poly.pdbx_strand_id
1 'polypeptide(L)'
;MKPIGWMILISDLLHGFIDGITIGAISIVSISECLRMMVPIVCEEFSHKLGDAAILLSSGLPIKQALLMNFLSSCGCYPGFILGAKL
;
A
#
# COMPACT_ATOMS: atom_id res chain seq x y z
N MET A 1 9.80 7.02 -17.67
CA MET A 1 8.60 7.33 -16.85
C MET A 1 8.40 8.82 -16.79
N LYS A 2 7.16 9.29 -16.89
CA LYS A 2 6.82 10.69 -16.60
C LYS A 2 7.08 10.97 -15.11
N PRO A 3 7.42 12.20 -14.70
CA PRO A 3 7.67 12.57 -13.30
C PRO A 3 6.55 12.14 -12.34
N ILE A 4 5.31 12.15 -12.84
CA ILE A 4 4.09 11.72 -12.14
C ILE A 4 4.17 10.26 -11.68
N GLY A 5 4.80 9.36 -12.46
CA GLY A 5 4.91 7.94 -12.10
C GLY A 5 5.79 7.71 -10.87
N TRP A 6 6.86 8.51 -10.70
CA TRP A 6 7.70 8.46 -9.50
C TRP A 6 6.97 9.02 -8.28
N MET A 7 6.21 10.10 -8.46
CA MET A 7 5.44 10.72 -7.39
C MET A 7 4.38 9.77 -6.82
N ILE A 8 3.66 9.07 -7.70
CA ILE A 8 2.66 8.06 -7.30
C ILE A 8 3.31 6.94 -6.51
N LEU A 9 4.41 6.38 -7.01
CA LEU A 9 5.06 5.23 -6.39
C LEU A 9 5.65 5.54 -5.00
N ILE A 10 6.19 6.74 -4.82
CA ILE A 10 6.67 7.21 -3.51
C ILE A 10 5.49 7.45 -2.56
N SER A 11 4.40 8.02 -3.07
CA SER A 11 3.19 8.25 -2.27
C SER A 11 2.57 6.93 -1.81
N ASP A 12 2.40 5.96 -2.71
CA ASP A 12 1.85 4.63 -2.44
C ASP A 12 2.72 3.85 -1.43
N LEU A 13 4.06 3.98 -1.54
CA LEU A 13 4.98 3.37 -0.57
C LEU A 13 4.77 3.92 0.84
N LEU A 14 4.63 5.24 0.98
CA LEU A 14 4.40 5.90 2.26
C LEU A 14 3.00 5.57 2.81
N HIS A 15 2.00 5.51 1.93
CA HIS A 15 0.64 5.15 2.29
C HIS A 15 0.56 3.73 2.87
N GLY A 16 1.10 2.75 2.13
CA GLY A 16 1.16 1.36 2.58
C GLY A 16 1.96 1.18 3.87
N PHE A 17 2.98 2.02 4.11
CA PHE A 17 3.72 2.03 5.38
C PHE A 17 2.87 2.50 6.57
N ILE A 18 2.10 3.58 6.40
CA ILE A 18 1.20 4.12 7.44
C ILE A 18 0.07 3.13 7.74
N ASP A 19 -0.51 2.52 6.70
CA ASP A 19 -1.53 1.48 6.85
C ASP A 19 -0.98 0.26 7.59
N GLY A 20 0.26 -0.13 7.28
CA GLY A 20 0.99 -1.17 8.00
C GLY A 20 1.12 -0.85 9.49
N ILE A 21 1.58 0.35 9.84
CA ILE A 21 1.70 0.79 11.25
C ILE A 21 0.35 0.71 11.94
N THR A 22 -0.71 1.21 11.30
CA THR A 22 -2.06 1.25 11.86
C THR A 22 -2.59 -0.15 12.18
N ILE A 23 -2.48 -1.07 11.21
CA ILE A 23 -2.89 -2.47 11.42
C ILE A 23 -2.02 -3.13 12.50
N GLY A 24 -0.71 -2.90 12.49
CA GLY A 24 0.22 -3.42 13.50
C GLY A 24 -0.13 -2.97 14.91
N ALA A 25 -0.38 -1.67 15.10
CA ALA A 25 -0.72 -1.08 16.39
C ALA A 25 -2.07 -1.57 16.92
N ILE A 26 -3.04 -1.84 16.05
CA ILE A 26 -4.35 -2.34 16.48
C ILE A 26 -4.31 -3.84 16.75
N SER A 27 -3.44 -4.58 16.05
CA SER A 27 -3.28 -6.03 16.25
C SER A 27 -2.87 -6.41 17.68
N ILE A 28 -2.11 -5.55 18.35
CA ILE A 28 -1.70 -5.75 19.76
C ILE A 28 -2.78 -5.36 20.76
N VAL A 29 -3.72 -4.49 20.38
CA VAL A 29 -4.82 -4.04 21.25
C VAL A 29 -5.91 -5.10 21.32
N SER A 30 -6.45 -5.50 20.17
CA SER A 30 -7.54 -6.49 20.10
C SER A 30 -7.74 -7.01 18.69
N ILE A 31 -7.83 -8.34 18.56
CA ILE A 31 -8.05 -9.01 17.26
C ILE A 31 -9.38 -8.58 16.61
N SER A 32 -10.41 -8.29 17.43
CA SER A 32 -11.73 -7.88 16.95
C SER A 32 -11.71 -6.49 16.31
N GLU A 33 -10.97 -5.55 16.88
CA GLU A 33 -10.78 -4.21 16.31
C GLU A 33 -9.87 -4.26 15.08
N CYS A 34 -8.86 -5.13 15.10
CA CYS A 34 -8.01 -5.38 13.94
C CYS A 34 -8.82 -5.84 12.72
N LEU A 35 -9.74 -6.80 12.90
CA LEU A 35 -10.62 -7.28 11.83
C LEU A 35 -11.56 -6.18 11.31
N ARG A 36 -12.08 -5.33 12.20
CA ARG A 36 -12.96 -4.21 11.81
C ARG A 36 -12.22 -3.18 10.95
N MET A 37 -10.97 -2.88 11.26
CA MET A 37 -10.17 -1.94 10.47
C MET A 37 -9.60 -2.53 9.19
N MET A 38 -9.35 -3.84 9.15
CA MET A 38 -8.79 -4.50 7.98
C MET A 38 -9.71 -4.41 6.76
N VAL A 39 -11.04 -4.49 6.95
CA VAL A 39 -12.02 -4.43 5.85
C VAL A 39 -11.95 -3.11 5.05
N PRO A 40 -12.09 -1.93 5.68
CA PRO A 40 -11.99 -0.66 4.95
C PRO A 40 -10.60 -0.43 4.34
N ILE A 41 -9.53 -0.76 5.05
CA ILE A 41 -8.15 -0.59 4.53
C ILE A 41 -7.92 -1.45 3.30
N VAL A 42 -8.36 -2.72 3.30
CA VAL A 42 -8.24 -3.59 2.12
C VAL A 42 -9.03 -3.05 0.92
N CYS A 43 -10.23 -2.51 1.15
CA CYS A 43 -11.03 -1.90 0.08
C CYS A 43 -10.37 -0.65 -0.52
N GLU A 44 -9.77 0.18 0.33
CA GLU A 44 -8.99 1.34 -0.07
C GLU A 44 -7.77 0.95 -0.90
N GLU A 45 -6.94 0.03 -0.38
CA GLU A 45 -5.74 -0.49 -1.03
C GLU A 45 -6.03 -1.16 -2.38
N PHE A 46 -7.15 -1.89 -2.49
CA PHE A 46 -7.56 -2.51 -3.76
C PHE A 46 -7.86 -1.45 -4.82
N SER A 47 -8.62 -0.42 -4.44
CA SER A 47 -8.97 0.68 -5.34
C SER A 47 -7.75 1.52 -5.71
N HIS A 48 -6.85 1.77 -4.74
CA HIS A 48 -5.61 2.52 -4.92
C HIS A 48 -4.69 1.82 -5.93
N LYS A 49 -4.42 0.52 -5.74
CA LYS A 49 -3.55 -0.26 -6.62
C LYS A 49 -4.10 -0.42 -8.03
N LEU A 50 -5.42 -0.50 -8.18
CA LEU A 50 -6.05 -0.46 -9.51
C LEU A 50 -5.84 0.89 -10.21
N GLY A 51 -5.94 2.00 -9.47
CA GLY A 51 -5.65 3.34 -9.96
C GLY A 51 -4.21 3.50 -10.42
N ASP A 52 -3.25 3.09 -9.59
CA ASP A 52 -1.82 3.20 -9.89
C ASP A 52 -1.41 2.36 -11.09
N ALA A 53 -1.94 1.13 -11.18
CA ALA A 53 -1.74 0.29 -12.36
C ALA A 53 -2.30 0.96 -13.63
N ALA A 54 -3.50 1.56 -13.56
CA ALA A 54 -4.09 2.27 -14.70
C ALA A 54 -3.26 3.49 -15.13
N ILE A 55 -2.70 4.25 -14.19
CA ILE A 55 -1.85 5.41 -14.49
C ILE A 55 -0.50 4.97 -15.06
N LEU A 56 0.13 3.94 -14.49
CA LEU A 56 1.41 3.39 -14.96
C LEU A 56 1.27 2.83 -16.39
N LEU A 57 0.20 2.10 -16.68
CA LEU A 57 -0.14 1.64 -18.03
C LEU A 57 -0.35 2.81 -18.99
N SER A 58 -1.13 3.82 -18.57
CA SER A 58 -1.37 5.04 -19.35
C SER A 58 -0.10 5.88 -19.56
N SER A 59 0.93 5.67 -18.74
CA SER A 59 2.24 6.32 -18.89
C SER A 59 3.14 5.65 -19.95
N GLY A 60 2.68 4.54 -20.56
CA GLY A 60 3.38 3.79 -21.60
C GLY A 60 4.23 2.62 -21.07
N LEU A 61 4.04 2.21 -19.82
CA LEU A 61 4.75 1.06 -19.26
C LEU A 61 4.07 -0.26 -19.64
N PRO A 62 4.85 -1.33 -19.90
CA PRO A 62 4.29 -2.67 -20.08
C PRO A 62 3.68 -3.18 -18.77
N ILE A 63 2.59 -3.95 -18.89
CA ILE A 63 1.83 -4.52 -17.76
C ILE A 63 2.72 -5.18 -16.70
N LYS A 64 3.74 -5.93 -17.13
CA LYS A 64 4.67 -6.59 -16.20
C LYS A 64 5.44 -5.58 -15.34
N GLN A 65 5.89 -4.47 -15.90
CA GLN A 65 6.62 -3.44 -15.14
C GLN A 65 5.68 -2.65 -14.23
N ALA A 66 4.47 -2.31 -14.71
CA ALA A 66 3.47 -1.62 -13.89
C ALA A 66 3.08 -2.45 -12.65
N LEU A 67 2.85 -3.76 -12.82
CA LEU A 67 2.56 -4.67 -11.71
C LEU A 67 3.74 -4.86 -10.77
N LEU A 68 4.96 -5.00 -11.31
CA LEU A 68 6.17 -5.15 -10.49
C LEU A 68 6.38 -3.92 -9.60
N MET A 69 6.17 -2.73 -10.13
CA MET A 69 6.29 -1.48 -9.40
C MET A 69 5.25 -1.34 -8.28
N ASN A 70 3.99 -1.66 -8.55
CA ASN A 70 2.93 -1.70 -7.54
C ASN A 70 3.24 -2.71 -6.43
N PHE A 71 3.81 -3.86 -6.80
CA PHE A 71 4.19 -4.89 -5.85
C PHE A 71 5.36 -4.42 -4.96
N LEU A 72 6.38 -3.80 -5.55
CA LEU A 72 7.51 -3.22 -4.81
C LEU A 72 7.05 -2.13 -3.83
N SER A 73 6.10 -1.30 -4.22
CA SER A 73 5.50 -0.29 -3.35
C SER A 73 4.75 -0.94 -2.17
N SER A 74 4.00 -2.00 -2.43
CA SER A 74 3.30 -2.78 -1.39
C SER A 74 4.24 -3.40 -0.35
N CYS A 75 5.52 -3.63 -0.67
CA CYS A 75 6.50 -4.13 0.30
C CYS A 75 6.76 -3.15 1.46
N GLY A 76 6.42 -1.86 1.32
CA GLY A 76 6.49 -0.87 2.40
C GLY A 76 5.57 -1.16 3.58
N CYS A 77 4.51 -1.95 3.37
CA CYS A 77 3.56 -2.30 4.43
C CYS A 77 4.17 -3.23 5.51
N TYR A 78 5.07 -4.15 5.12
CA TYR A 78 5.70 -5.09 6.06
C TYR A 78 6.52 -4.42 7.17
N PRO A 79 7.46 -3.49 6.88
CA PRO A 79 8.19 -2.80 7.94
C PRO A 79 7.27 -1.91 8.79
N GLY A 80 6.24 -1.30 8.19
CA GLY A 80 5.22 -0.53 8.93
C GLY A 80 4.48 -1.41 9.94
N PHE A 81 4.02 -2.58 9.53
CA PHE A 81 3.35 -3.55 10.40
C PHE A 81 4.24 -4.01 11.55
N ILE A 82 5.51 -4.34 11.27
CA ILE A 82 6.45 -4.76 12.31
C ILE A 82 6.67 -3.65 13.33
N LEU A 83 6.81 -2.40 12.88
CA LEU A 83 6.96 -1.24 13.77
C LEU A 83 5.69 -1.00 14.60
N GLY A 84 4.52 -1.03 13.96
CA GLY A 84 3.24 -0.86 14.64
C GLY A 84 2.97 -1.93 15.70
N ALA A 85 3.30 -3.19 15.40
CA ALA A 85 3.14 -4.31 16.33
C ALA A 85 4.18 -4.31 17.47
N LYS A 86 5.16 -3.40 17.43
CA LYS A 86 6.20 -3.21 18.44
C LYS A 86 6.03 -1.93 19.26
N LEU A 87 5.16 -1.01 18.83
CA LEU A 87 4.74 0.16 19.59
C LEU A 87 3.84 -0.25 20.76
#